data_AF-A0A495IWC9-F1
#
_entry.id   AF-A0A495IWC9-F1
#
_cell.length_a   1.000
_cell.length_b   1.000
_cell.length_c   1.000
_cell.angle_alpha   90.00
_cell.angle_beta   90.00
_cell.angle_gamma   90.00
#
_symmetry.space_group_name_H-M   'P 1'
#
loop_
_entity.id
_entity.type
_entity.pdbx_description
1 polymer ?
#
loop_
_entity_poly.entity_id
_entity_poly.type
_entity_poly.pdbx_seq_one_letter_code
_entity_poly.pdbx_strand_id
1 'polypeptide(L)' 'MSEQPFKPIFERSFKEVQELLEPIIQKVEQELLDKGLYISYRDQNCTTPDLFMHRYKDGRKEMVSVNVKTGEITLVRGF' A
#
# COMPACT_ATOMS: atom_id res chain seq x y z
N MET A 1 2.22 -6.65 -34.84
CA MET A 1 2.56 -6.59 -33.40
C MET A 1 2.41 -8.00 -32.87
N SER A 2 3.48 -8.62 -32.40
CA SER A 2 3.38 -9.97 -31.81
C SER A 2 2.72 -9.84 -30.44
N GLU A 3 1.49 -10.30 -30.30
CA GLU A 3 0.88 -10.48 -28.98
C GLU A 3 1.72 -11.52 -28.25
N GLN A 4 2.38 -11.11 -27.16
CA GLN A 4 3.04 -12.07 -26.30
C GLN A 4 1.96 -13.01 -25.74
N PRO A 5 2.17 -14.34 -25.82
CA PRO A 5 1.20 -15.29 -25.31
C PRO A 5 0.91 -15.01 -23.84
N PHE A 6 -0.36 -15.09 -23.45
CA PHE A 6 -0.77 -14.92 -22.06
C PHE A 6 -0.01 -15.93 -21.18
N LYS A 7 0.83 -15.40 -20.29
CA LYS A 7 1.55 -16.18 -19.28
C LYS A 7 0.79 -16.10 -17.95
N PRO A 8 0.22 -17.20 -17.44
CA PRO A 8 -0.46 -17.23 -16.15
C PRO A 8 0.44 -16.78 -15.00
N ILE A 9 -0.16 -16.26 -13.92
CA ILE A 9 0.60 -15.71 -12.79
C ILE A 9 1.49 -16.75 -12.10
N PHE A 10 1.06 -18.01 -12.05
CA PHE A 10 1.78 -19.14 -11.46
C PHE A 10 2.95 -19.63 -12.33
N GLU A 11 3.06 -19.17 -13.57
CA GLU A 11 4.18 -19.46 -14.46
C GLU A 11 5.19 -18.30 -14.52
N ARG A 12 4.87 -17.15 -13.90
CA ARG A 12 5.74 -15.97 -13.85
C ARG A 12 6.72 -16.07 -12.69
N SER A 13 7.92 -15.54 -12.91
CA SER A 13 8.84 -15.21 -11.82
C SER A 13 8.27 -14.08 -10.96
N PHE A 14 8.71 -13.97 -9.71
CA PHE A 14 8.29 -12.87 -8.84
C PHE A 14 8.60 -11.48 -9.43
N LYS A 15 9.70 -11.34 -10.16
CA LYS A 15 10.04 -10.10 -10.86
C LYS A 15 9.01 -9.75 -11.94
N GLU A 16 8.63 -10.72 -12.77
CA GLU A 16 7.59 -10.51 -13.80
C GLU A 16 6.22 -10.19 -13.17
N VAL A 17 5.89 -10.78 -12.02
CA VAL A 17 4.66 -10.47 -11.28
C VAL A 17 4.71 -9.05 -10.73
N GLN A 18 5.83 -8.65 -10.14
CA GLN A 18 6.02 -7.29 -9.64
C GLN A 18 5.89 -6.26 -10.76
N GLU A 19 6.59 -6.47 -11.89
CA GLU A 19 6.50 -5.59 -13.06
C GLU A 19 5.08 -5.50 -13.63
N LEU A 20 4.33 -6.60 -13.60
CA LEU A 20 2.93 -6.63 -14.03
C LEU A 20 2.01 -5.86 -13.08
N LEU A 21 2.23 -5.96 -11.77
CA LEU A 21 1.36 -5.37 -10.75
C LEU A 21 1.68 -3.89 -10.47
N GLU A 22 2.92 -3.46 -10.63
CA GLU A 22 3.38 -2.10 -10.34
C GLU A 22 2.47 -0.99 -10.91
N PRO A 23 2.13 -0.96 -12.21
CA PRO A 23 1.25 0.09 -12.74
C PRO A 23 -0.17 0.03 -12.17
N ILE A 24 -0.66 -1.16 -11.80
CA ILE A 24 -1.99 -1.35 -11.19
C ILE A 24 -1.98 -0.81 -9.76
N ILE A 25 -0.92 -1.10 -8.99
CA ILE A 25 -0.72 -0.59 -7.64
C ILE A 25 -0.68 0.93 -7.66
N GLN A 26 0.14 1.53 -8.53
CA GLN A 26 0.25 2.99 -8.66
C GLN A 26 -1.10 3.65 -8.99
N LYS A 27 -1.88 3.04 -9.90
CA LYS A 27 -3.23 3.51 -10.22
C LYS A 27 -4.16 3.47 -9.01
N VAL A 28 -4.18 2.36 -8.28
CA VAL A 28 -5.02 2.20 -7.08
C VAL A 28 -4.60 3.19 -5.99
N GLU A 29 -3.29 3.39 -5.78
CA GLU A 29 -2.81 4.38 -4.82
C GLU A 29 -3.32 5.78 -5.15
N GLN A 30 -3.20 6.19 -6.42
CA GLN A 30 -3.67 7.50 -6.86
C GLN A 30 -5.19 7.65 -6.66
N GLU A 31 -5.98 6.63 -7.00
CA GLU A 31 -7.44 6.64 -6.81
C GLU A 31 -7.83 6.75 -5.33
N LEU A 32 -7.11 6.09 -4.42
CA LEU A 32 -7.35 6.20 -2.98
C LEU A 32 -7.07 7.63 -2.50
N LEU A 33 -5.94 8.19 -2.90
CA LEU A 33 -5.54 9.56 -2.53
C LEU A 33 -6.51 10.61 -3.09
N ASP A 34 -6.99 10.44 -4.33
CA ASP A 34 -7.96 11.34 -4.94
C ASP A 34 -9.33 11.30 -4.25
N LYS A 35 -9.67 10.18 -3.61
CA LYS A 35 -10.87 10.03 -2.77
C LYS A 35 -10.69 10.55 -1.35
N GLY A 36 -9.53 11.14 -1.03
CA GLY A 36 -9.21 11.64 0.31
C GLY A 36 -8.87 10.54 1.32
N LEU A 37 -8.62 9.32 0.85
CA LEU A 37 -8.13 8.22 1.68
C LEU A 37 -6.61 8.29 1.82
N TYR A 38 -6.05 7.35 2.59
CA TYR A 38 -4.63 7.24 2.85
C TYR A 38 -4.05 5.96 2.24
N ILE A 39 -2.73 5.97 2.05
CA ILE A 39 -1.94 4.76 1.80
C ILE A 39 -1.35 4.31 3.13
N SER A 40 -1.67 3.08 3.53
CA SER A 40 -1.14 2.46 4.76
C SER A 40 0.05 1.57 4.42
N TYR A 41 1.17 1.79 5.10
CA TYR A 41 2.41 1.03 4.90
C TYR A 41 3.18 0.92 6.21
N ARG A 42 4.19 0.06 6.25
CA ARG A 42 5.12 -0.05 7.39
C ARG A 42 6.50 0.43 6.96
N ASP A 43 7.15 1.18 7.84
CA ASP A 43 8.54 1.61 7.68
C ASP A 43 9.34 1.31 8.95
N GLN A 44 10.60 1.74 8.98
CA GLN A 44 11.52 1.56 10.11
C GLN A 44 11.04 2.19 11.43
N ASN A 45 10.06 3.10 11.40
CA ASN A 45 9.50 3.71 12.61
C ASN A 45 8.39 2.85 13.23
N CYS A 46 7.87 1.84 12.51
CA CYS A 46 6.82 0.94 12.96
C CYS A 46 7.41 -0.20 13.82
N THR A 47 7.81 0.12 15.05
CA THR A 47 8.55 -0.79 15.94
C THR A 47 7.75 -1.97 16.47
N THR A 48 6.41 -1.88 16.47
CA THR A 48 5.51 -2.96 16.89
C THR A 48 4.59 -3.40 15.74
N PRO A 49 4.03 -4.63 15.79
CA PRO A 49 3.19 -5.18 14.72
C PRO A 49 1.90 -4.40 14.45
N ASP A 50 1.40 -3.68 15.44
CA ASP A 50 0.17 -2.88 15.36
C ASP A 50 0.39 -1.48 14.78
N LEU A 51 1.65 -1.05 14.57
CA LEU A 51 1.97 0.28 14.06
C LEU A 51 2.07 0.33 12.53
N PHE A 52 1.44 1.35 11.96
CA PHE A 52 1.42 1.65 10.53
C PHE A 52 1.57 3.15 10.28
N MET A 53 2.08 3.49 9.11
CA MET A 53 2.11 4.85 8.59
C MET A 53 0.98 5.06 7.60
N HIS A 54 0.20 6.11 7.76
CA HIS A 54 -0.78 6.60 6.81
C HIS A 54 -0.21 7.83 6.09
N ARG A 55 -0.10 7.76 4.77
CA ARG A 55 0.27 8.90 3.91
C ARG A 55 -0.96 9.41 3.18
N TYR A 56 -1.20 10.71 3.27
CA TYR A 56 -2.30 11.39 2.61
C TYR A 56 -1.83 12.16 1.37
N LYS A 57 -2.79 12.62 0.57
CA LYS A 57 -2.53 13.30 -0.72
C LYS A 57 -1.79 14.64 -0.55
N ASP A 58 -2.04 15.33 0.55
CA ASP A 58 -1.42 16.61 0.92
C ASP A 58 0.02 16.46 1.45
N GLY A 59 0.53 15.23 1.53
CA GLY A 59 1.85 14.92 2.08
C GLY A 59 1.88 14.71 3.59
N ARG A 60 0.76 14.93 4.30
CA ARG A 60 0.65 14.61 5.73
C ARG A 60 0.92 13.14 5.95
N LYS A 61 1.63 12.85 7.05
CA LYS A 61 1.91 11.47 7.49
C LYS A 61 1.48 11.29 8.94
N GLU A 62 0.86 10.16 9.22
CA GLU A 62 0.39 9.80 10.54
C GLU A 62 0.85 8.40 10.89
N MET A 63 1.45 8.22 12.05
CA MET A 63 1.62 6.91 12.66
C MET A 63 0.34 6.57 13.42
N VAL A 64 -0.21 5.40 13.12
CA VAL A 64 -1.40 4.87 13.78
C VAL A 64 -1.10 3.51 14.39
N SER A 65 -1.81 3.18 15.47
CA SER A 65 -1.92 1.83 16.01
C SER A 65 -3.25 1.24 15.58
N VAL A 66 -3.24 -0.01 15.10
CA VAL A 66 -4.42 -0.73 14.64
C VAL A 66 -4.68 -1.90 15.57
N ASN A 67 -5.84 -1.90 16.23
CA ASN A 67 -6.27 -3.02 17.04
C ASN A 67 -6.66 -4.20 16.13
N VAL A 68 -5.90 -5.29 16.19
CA VAL A 68 -6.10 -6.47 15.33
C VAL A 68 -7.44 -7.19 15.54
N LYS A 69 -8.10 -7.01 16.69
CA LYS A 69 -9.38 -7.66 16.99
C LYS A 69 -10.58 -6.85 16.51
N THR A 70 -10.48 -5.53 16.55
CA THR A 70 -11.61 -4.62 16.29
C THR A 70 -11.46 -3.83 14.99
N GLY A 71 -10.24 -3.73 14.45
CA GLY A 71 -9.92 -2.83 13.34
C GLY A 71 -9.90 -1.35 13.75
N GLU A 72 -10.01 -1.04 15.05
CA GLU A 72 -9.96 0.33 15.54
C GLU A 72 -8.57 0.94 15.29
N ILE A 73 -8.57 2.18 14.80
CA ILE A 73 -7.37 2.93 14.41
C ILE A 73 -7.21 4.10 15.36
N THR A 74 -6.07 4.17 16.04
CA THR A 74 -5.73 5.25 16.96
C THR A 74 -4.52 6.01 16.44
N LEU A 75 -4.62 7.34 16.33
CA LEU A 75 -3.48 8.19 16.00
C LEU A 75 -2.46 8.16 17.15
N VAL A 76 -1.23 7.77 16.83
CA VAL A 76 -0.10 7.76 17.77
C VAL A 76 0.73 9.04 17.62
N ARG A 77 1.01 9.47 16.38
CA ARG A 77 1.83 10.65 16.09
C ARG A 77 1.61 11.20 14.68
N GLY A 78 1.59 12.53 14.52
CA GLY A 78 1.63 13.20 13.20
C GLY A 78 3.03 13.71 12.84
N PHE A 79 3.30 13.84 11.53
CA PHE A 79 4.55 14.37 10.96
C PHE A 79 4.27 15.42 9.90
#